data_AF-A0A806TN61-F1
#
_entry.id   AF-A0A806TN61-F1
#
_cell.length_a   1.000
_cell.length_b   1.000
_cell.length_c   1.000
_cell.angle_alpha   90.00
_cell.angle_beta   90.00
_cell.angle_gamma   90.00
#
_symmetry.space_group_name_H-M   'P 1'
#
loop_
_entity.id
_entity.type
_entity.pdbx_description
1 polymer ?
#
loop_
_entity_poly.entity_id
_entity_poly.type
_entity_poly.pdbx_seq_one_letter_code
_entity_poly.pdbx_strand_id
1 'polypeptide(L)'
;MVCINNICYEVLKDEREAFNEEAFRGRFIDVLSRYDYIVGDWGYNQLRLRGFFDDRNQKATYDTKISTLQDYLHEYCNFGCAYFVLKKVHK
;
A
#
# COMPACT_ATOMS: atom_id res chain seq x y z
N MET A 1 -1.38 3.48 13.09
CA MET A 1 -1.79 4.63 12.24
C MET A 1 -0.55 5.46 11.96
N VAL A 2 -0.36 5.92 10.72
CA VAL A 2 0.77 6.76 10.31
C VAL A 2 0.23 7.99 9.59
N CYS A 3 0.72 9.18 9.92
CA CYS A 3 0.31 10.41 9.24
C CYS A 3 1.50 11.05 8.51
N ILE A 4 1.32 11.31 7.21
CA ILE A 4 2.30 11.93 6.32
C ILE A 4 1.60 12.99 5.45
N ASN A 5 2.20 14.17 5.30
CA ASN A 5 1.67 15.28 4.51
C ASN A 5 0.18 15.60 4.78
N ASN A 6 -0.20 15.69 6.07
CA ASN A 6 -1.58 15.94 6.51
C ASN A 6 -2.60 14.85 6.14
N ILE A 7 -2.14 13.70 5.64
CA ILE A 7 -2.95 12.52 5.35
C ILE A 7 -2.61 11.45 6.38
N CYS A 8 -3.64 10.88 6.99
CA CYS A 8 -3.46 9.75 7.89
C CYS A 8 -3.82 8.45 7.19
N TYR A 9 -3.05 7.42 7.48
CA TYR A 9 -3.22 6.07 6.99
C TYR A 9 -3.31 5.10 8.18
N GLU A 10 -4.21 4.15 8.05
CA GLU A 10 -4.39 3.05 9.00
C GLU A 10 -3.83 1.76 8.42
N VAL A 11 -3.12 0.99 9.24
CA VAL A 11 -2.60 -0.32 8.84
C VAL A 11 -3.77 -1.30 8.89
N LEU A 12 -4.27 -1.71 7.73
CA LEU A 12 -5.32 -2.71 7.63
C LEU A 12 -4.77 -4.13 7.72
N LYS A 13 -3.57 -4.33 7.17
CA LYS A 13 -2.91 -5.62 7.15
C LYS A 13 -1.42 -5.43 7.28
N ASP A 14 -0.81 -6.24 8.14
CA ASP A 14 0.62 -6.31 8.31
C ASP A 14 1.03 -7.78 8.33
N GLU A 15 1.58 -8.23 7.20
CA GLU A 15 1.97 -9.62 7.01
C GLU A 15 3.47 -9.73 7.30
N ARG A 16 3.83 -10.55 8.30
CA ARG A 16 5.22 -10.75 8.76
C ARG A 16 5.89 -9.49 9.31
N GLU A 17 5.13 -8.61 9.98
CA GLU A 17 5.66 -7.38 10.59
C GLU A 17 6.44 -6.54 9.56
N ALA A 18 5.92 -6.49 8.34
CA ALA A 18 6.50 -5.79 7.21
C ALA A 18 6.39 -4.27 7.35
N PHE A 19 5.43 -3.77 8.12
CA PHE A 19 5.22 -2.35 8.24
C PHE A 19 6.34 -1.68 9.05
N ASN A 20 7.16 -0.88 8.36
CA ASN A 20 8.16 -0.01 8.97
C ASN A 20 7.84 1.45 8.63
N GLU A 21 7.54 2.24 9.65
CA GLU A 21 7.13 3.63 9.48
C GLU A 21 8.23 4.50 8.84
N GLU A 22 9.49 4.34 9.26
CA GLU A 22 10.61 5.11 8.71
C GLU A 22 10.85 4.78 7.23
N ALA A 23 10.83 3.49 6.88
CA ALA A 23 10.99 3.04 5.50
C ALA A 23 9.84 3.52 4.61
N PHE A 24 8.60 3.45 5.12
CA PHE A 24 7.42 3.97 4.45
C PHE A 24 7.56 5.47 4.19
N ARG A 25 7.88 6.27 5.21
CA ARG A 25 8.06 7.73 5.09
C ARG A 25 9.16 8.10 4.10
N GLY A 26 10.28 7.36 4.09
CA GLY A 26 11.40 7.61 3.19
C GLY A 26 11.12 7.25 1.72
N ARG A 27 10.16 6.34 1.46
CA ARG A 27 9.76 5.93 0.10
C ARG A 27 8.46 6.58 -0.38
N PHE A 28 7.72 7.22 0.53
CA PHE A 28 6.47 7.87 0.18
C PHE A 28 6.73 9.03 -0.79
N ILE A 29 5.95 9.05 -1.87
CA ILE A 29 5.98 10.10 -2.88
C ILE A 29 4.61 10.73 -2.98
N ASP A 30 4.55 12.03 -3.26
CA ASP A 30 3.31 12.81 -3.22
C ASP A 30 2.21 12.24 -4.12
N VAL A 31 2.58 11.65 -5.27
CA VAL A 31 1.61 10.99 -6.17
C VAL A 31 0.86 9.83 -5.50
N LEU A 32 1.40 9.19 -4.47
CA LEU A 32 0.70 8.12 -3.72
C LEU A 32 -0.46 8.65 -2.89
N SER A 33 -0.46 9.95 -2.55
CA SER A 33 -1.52 10.60 -1.77
C SER A 33 -2.91 10.54 -2.41
N ARG A 34 -2.94 10.36 -3.75
CA ARG A 34 -4.17 10.31 -4.54
C ARG A 34 -4.93 8.99 -4.41
N TYR A 35 -4.27 7.93 -3.95
CA TYR A 35 -4.84 6.59 -3.83
C TYR A 35 -5.49 6.41 -2.45
N ASP A 36 -6.52 5.56 -2.41
CA ASP A 36 -7.25 5.24 -1.18
C ASP A 36 -6.50 4.21 -0.34
N TYR A 37 -5.70 3.36 -0.98
CA TYR A 37 -4.89 2.33 -0.35
C TYR A 37 -3.45 2.43 -0.83
N ILE A 38 -2.51 2.15 0.07
CA ILE A 38 -1.09 1.99 -0.26
C ILE A 38 -0.65 0.63 0.22
N VAL A 39 -0.06 -0.13 -0.68
CA VAL A 39 0.51 -1.43 -0.39
C VAL A 39 2.01 -1.27 -0.41
N GLY A 40 2.66 -1.74 0.65
CA GLY A 40 4.10 -1.83 0.73
C GLY A 40 4.52 -3.28 0.75
N ASP A 41 5.34 -3.70 -0.21
CA ASP A 41 5.89 -5.05 -0.25
C ASP A 41 7.42 -5.01 -0.26
N TRP A 42 8.04 -6.03 0.32
CA TRP A 42 9.50 -6.15 0.43
C TRP A 42 10.03 -7.15 -0.61
N GLY A 43 10.54 -6.63 -1.72
CA GLY A 43 11.26 -7.40 -2.72
C GLY A 43 12.77 -7.19 -2.57
N TYR A 44 13.55 -8.27 -2.39
CA TYR A 44 15.02 -8.19 -2.25
C TYR A 44 15.49 -7.15 -1.20
N ASN A 45 14.84 -7.10 -0.04
CA ASN A 45 15.05 -6.11 1.03
C ASN A 45 14.82 -4.63 0.61
N GLN A 46 14.14 -4.38 -0.50
CA GLN A 46 13.72 -3.06 -0.91
C GLN A 46 12.21 -2.91 -0.79
N LEU A 47 11.79 -1.89 -0.06
CA LEU A 47 10.38 -1.53 0.07
C LEU A 47 9.88 -0.89 -1.23
N ARG A 48 8.87 -1.52 -1.84
CA ARG A 48 8.13 -1.00 -2.98
C ARG A 48 6.78 -0.52 -2.49
N LEU A 49 6.40 0.71 -2.86
CA LEU A 49 5.08 1.26 -2.54
C LEU A 49 4.24 1.32 -3.80
N ARG A 50 3.03 0.77 -3.74
CA ARG A 50 2.06 0.79 -4.82
C ARG A 50 0.73 1.34 -4.31
N GLY A 51 0.17 2.29 -5.06
CA GLY A 51 -1.14 2.86 -4.77
C GLY A 51 -2.27 2.07 -5.42
N PHE A 52 -3.35 1.86 -4.67
CA PHE A 52 -4.58 1.22 -5.13
C PHE A 52 -5.79 2.09 -4.76
N PHE A 53 -6.80 2.08 -5.61
CA PHE A 53 -8.08 2.72 -5.37
C PHE A 53 -9.07 1.73 -4.77
N ASP A 54 -10.04 2.28 -4.03
CA ASP A 54 -11.20 1.50 -3.60
C ASP A 54 -11.98 1.00 -4.81
N ASP A 55 -12.55 -0.20 -4.75
CA ASP A 55 -13.35 -0.78 -5.83
C ASP A 55 -14.56 0.09 -6.22
N ARG A 56 -15.06 0.90 -5.28
CA ARG A 56 -16.17 1.83 -5.50
C ARG A 56 -15.73 3.15 -6.13
N ASN A 57 -14.42 3.41 -6.25
CA ASN A 57 -13.90 4.64 -6.80
C ASN A 57 -14.01 4.64 -8.33
N GLN A 58 -14.70 5.64 -8.89
CA GLN A 58 -14.88 5.78 -10.34
C GLN A 58 -13.56 6.02 -11.11
N LYS A 59 -12.49 6.42 -10.40
CA LYS A 59 -11.14 6.58 -10.97
C LYS A 59 -10.34 5.28 -11.01
N ALA A 60 -10.85 4.20 -10.41
CA ALA A 60 -10.15 2.92 -10.35
C ALA A 60 -10.20 2.21 -11.72
N THR A 61 -9.04 2.07 -12.36
CA THR A 61 -8.87 1.13 -13.47
C THR A 61 -8.73 -0.29 -12.92
N TYR A 62 -8.98 -1.32 -13.74
CA TYR A 62 -8.93 -2.72 -13.32
C TYR A 62 -7.64 -3.06 -12.54
N ASP A 63 -6.48 -2.69 -13.06
CA ASP A 63 -5.16 -2.93 -12.46
C ASP A 63 -4.86 -2.13 -11.19
N THR A 64 -5.63 -1.09 -10.88
CA THR A 64 -5.42 -0.24 -9.71
C THR A 64 -6.45 -0.45 -8.62
N LYS A 65 -7.34 -1.44 -8.75
CA LYS A 65 -8.33 -1.76 -7.74
C LYS A 65 -7.72 -2.57 -6.61
N ILE A 66 -8.14 -2.30 -5.37
CA ILE A 66 -7.71 -3.10 -4.22
C ILE A 66 -8.12 -4.58 -4.36
N SER A 67 -9.17 -4.91 -5.11
CA SER A 67 -9.53 -6.30 -5.42
C SER A 67 -8.44 -7.08 -6.18
N THR A 68 -7.63 -6.42 -7.03
CA THR A 68 -6.53 -7.08 -7.78
C THR A 68 -5.24 -7.17 -6.98
N LEU A 69 -5.26 -6.75 -5.71
CA LEU A 69 -4.11 -6.81 -4.82
C LEU A 69 -3.56 -8.24 -4.68
N GLN A 70 -4.43 -9.25 -4.60
CA GLN A 70 -3.98 -10.63 -4.47
C GLN A 70 -3.19 -11.10 -5.69
N ASP A 71 -3.67 -10.77 -6.90
CA ASP A 71 -2.96 -11.05 -8.14
C ASP A 71 -1.61 -10.31 -8.20
N TYR A 72 -1.58 -9.04 -7.79
CA TYR A 72 -0.34 -8.27 -7.68
C TYR A 72 0.67 -8.93 -6.72
N LEU A 73 0.22 -9.34 -5.53
CA LEU A 73 1.10 -10.02 -4.60
C LEU A 73 1.58 -11.35 -5.18
N HIS A 74 0.71 -12.14 -5.80
CA HIS A 74 1.13 -13.41 -6.40
C HIS A 74 2.14 -13.23 -7.54
N GLU A 75 2.01 -12.18 -8.36
CA GLU A 75 2.90 -11.93 -9.49
C GLU A 75 4.25 -11.34 -9.06
N TYR A 76 4.25 -10.42 -8.08
CA TYR A 76 5.46 -9.66 -7.71
C TYR A 76 6.09 -10.07 -6.38
N CYS A 77 5.37 -10.79 -5.52
CA CYS A 77 5.67 -11.06 -4.12
C CYS A 77 5.42 -12.56 -3.85
N ASN A 78 6.37 -13.39 -4.29
CA ASN A 78 6.37 -14.86 -4.14
C ASN A 78 5.93 -15.33 -2.73
N PHE A 79 5.55 -16.61 -2.59
CA PHE A 79 5.16 -17.22 -1.32
C PHE A 79 6.08 -16.83 -0.15
N GLY A 80 5.51 -16.17 0.86
CA GLY A 80 6.23 -15.73 2.05
C GLY A 80 6.86 -14.33 1.97
N CYS A 81 6.54 -13.56 0.95
CA CYS A 81 6.95 -12.16 0.90
C CYS A 81 6.23 -11.33 1.99
N ALA A 82 6.99 -10.46 2.65
CA ALA A 82 6.49 -9.58 3.71
C ALA A 82 5.84 -8.35 3.06
N TYR A 83 4.60 -8.04 3.42
CA TYR A 83 3.89 -6.89 2.88
C TYR A 83 2.91 -6.31 3.90
N PHE A 84 2.54 -5.05 3.68
CA PHE A 84 1.54 -4.37 4.48
C PHE A 84 0.57 -3.60 3.58
N VAL A 85 -0.63 -3.38 4.09
CA VAL A 85 -1.69 -2.62 3.41
C VAL A 85 -2.12 -1.49 4.32
N LEU A 86 -1.98 -0.27 3.81
CA LEU A 86 -2.43 0.95 4.44
C LEU A 86 -3.70 1.45 3.76
N LYS A 87 -4.69 1.87 4.54
CA LYS A 87 -5.88 2.57 4.04
C LYS A 87 -5.83 4.03 4.47
N LYS A 88 -6.09 4.91 3.52
CA LYS A 88 -6.25 6.34 3.79
C LYS A 88 -7.48 6.56 4.67
N VAL A 89 -7.26 7.25 5.79
CA VAL A 89 -8.33 7.66 6.70
C VAL A 89 -8.85 9.01 6.21
N HIS A 90 -10.08 9.02 5.74
CA HIS A 90 -10.81 10.26 5.48
C HIS A 90 -11.45 10.69 6.81
N LYS A 91 -10.95 11.78 7.39
CA LYS A 91 -11.60 12.44 8.54
C LYS A 91 -12.70 13.37 8.05
#